data_AF-A0A951Q6S1-F1
#
_entry.id   AF-A0A951Q6S1-F1
#
_cell.length_a   1.000
_cell.length_b   1.000
_cell.length_c   1.000
_cell.angle_alpha   90.00
_cell.angle_beta   90.00
_cell.angle_gamma   90.00
#
_symmetry.space_group_name_H-M   'P 1'
#
loop_
_entity.id
_entity.type
_entity.pdbx_description
1 polymer ?
#
loop_
_entity_poly.entity_id
_entity_poly.type
_entity_poly.pdbx_seq_one_letter_code
_entity_poly.pdbx_strand_id
1 'polypeptide(L)' 'MQTTSEYYCAYCGEPNLTFIDLSAGGQQSYVEDCQVCCNPNILYVRVDEDTLDVEIDSEYEE' A
#
# COMPACT_ATOMS: atom_id res chain seq x y z
N MET A 1 15.11 -0.83 -5.03
CA MET A 1 15.30 -0.44 -3.60
C MET A 1 13.95 -0.60 -2.94
N GLN A 2 13.87 -1.10 -1.71
CA GLN A 2 12.58 -1.36 -1.07
C GLN A 2 12.48 -0.61 0.25
N THR A 3 11.27 -0.16 0.57
CA THR A 3 10.90 0.39 1.87
C THR A 3 9.63 -0.29 2.37
N THR A 4 9.33 -0.15 3.66
CA THR A 4 8.10 -0.67 4.27
C THR A 4 7.22 0.49 4.70
N SER A 5 5.91 0.35 4.50
CA SER A 5 4.92 1.32 4.97
C SER A 5 3.67 0.62 5.49
N GLU A 6 2.86 1.35 6.25
CA GLU A 6 1.59 0.86 6.80
C GLU A 6 0.42 1.40 5.97
N TYR A 7 -0.61 0.59 5.77
CA TYR A 7 -1.92 1.02 5.28
C TYR A 7 -3.01 0.42 6.15
N TYR A 8 -4.19 1.04 6.11
CA TYR A 8 -5.36 0.55 6.83
C TYR A 8 -6.22 -0.25 5.86
N CYS A 9 -6.60 -1.48 6.24
CA CYS A 9 -7.44 -2.29 5.37
C CYS A 9 -8.81 -1.62 5.14
N ALA A 10 -9.26 -1.51 3.89
CA ALA A 10 -10.57 -0.95 3.56
C ALA A 10 -11.71 -1.78 4.17
N TYR A 11 -11.55 -3.09 4.32
CA TYR A 11 -12.58 -4.01 4.82
C TYR A 11 -12.71 -4.01 6.34
N CYS A 12 -11.63 -4.28 7.07
CA CYS A 12 -11.68 -4.44 8.52
C CYS A 12 -11.17 -3.22 9.30
N GLY A 13 -10.49 -2.28 8.65
CA GLY A 13 -9.89 -1.11 9.29
C GLY A 13 -8.59 -1.38 10.05
N GLU A 14 -8.10 -2.62 10.06
CA GLU A 14 -6.87 -2.96 10.78
C GLU A 14 -5.63 -2.51 10.01
N PRO A 15 -4.58 -2.05 10.71
CA PRO A 15 -3.31 -1.68 10.08
C PRO A 15 -2.59 -2.93 9.53
N ASN A 16 -2.03 -2.79 8.34
CA ASN A 16 -1.28 -3.81 7.62
C ASN A 16 0.04 -3.23 7.13
N LEU A 17 1.09 -4.06 7.13
CA LEU A 17 2.43 -3.66 6.70
C LEU A 17 2.71 -4.22 5.31
N THR A 18 3.06 -3.32 4.38
CA THR A 18 3.36 -3.65 2.99
C THR A 18 4.79 -3.24 2.61
N PHE A 19 5.32 -3.86 1.55
CA PHE A 19 6.62 -3.52 0.97
C PHE A 19 6.41 -2.71 -0.31
N ILE A 20 7.04 -1.54 -0.37
CA ILE A 20 7.04 -0.68 -1.55
C ILE A 20 8.35 -0.83 -2.31
N ASP A 21 8.26 -1.19 -3.60
CA ASP A 21 9.41 -1.16 -4.49
C ASP A 21 9.59 0.23 -5.08
N LEU A 22 10.55 0.99 -4.55
CA LEU A 22 10.88 2.33 -5.03
C LEU A 22 11.39 2.34 -6.48
N SER A 23 11.77 1.18 -7.04
CA SER A 23 12.20 1.10 -8.45
C SER A 23 11.05 1.02 -9.46
N ALA A 24 9.82 0.80 -8.99
CA ALA A 24 8.63 0.76 -9.85
C ALA A 24 8.04 2.16 -10.16
N GLY A 25 8.70 3.23 -9.69
CA GLY A 25 8.34 4.62 -9.94
C GLY A 25 7.57 5.28 -8.78
N GLY A 26 7.34 6.59 -8.89
CA GLY A 26 6.69 7.40 -7.86
C GLY A 26 5.18 7.17 -7.70
N GLN A 27 4.54 6.47 -8.63
CA GLN A 27 3.12 6.11 -8.55
C GLN A 27 2.95 4.63 -8.93
N GLN A 28 2.30 3.87 -8.06
CA GLN A 28 2.15 2.43 -8.20
C GLN A 28 0.75 2.02 -7.75
N SER A 29 0.23 0.95 -8.36
CA SER A 29 -1.04 0.35 -7.92
C SER A 29 -0.93 -1.16 -7.97
N TYR A 30 -1.23 -1.83 -6.87
CA TYR A 30 -1.22 -3.28 -6.78
C TYR A 30 -2.23 -3.77 -5.75
N VAL A 31 -2.56 -5.06 -5.85
CA VAL A 31 -3.51 -5.71 -4.95
C VAL A 31 -2.74 -6.41 -3.84
N GLU A 32 -3.16 -6.20 -2.60
CA GLU A 32 -2.59 -6.87 -1.44
C GLU A 32 -3.69 -7.40 -0.49
N ASP A 33 -3.56 -8.66 -0.09
CA ASP A 33 -4.46 -9.28 0.87
C ASP A 33 -4.20 -8.78 2.29
N CYS A 34 -5.26 -8.40 2.99
CA CYS A 34 -5.18 -8.06 4.40
C CYS A 34 -4.73 -9.27 5.23
N GLN A 35 -3.71 -9.09 6.05
CA GLN A 35 -3.15 -10.13 6.94
C GLN A 35 -4.08 -10.49 8.10
N VAL A 36 -5.15 -9.72 8.33
CA VAL A 36 -6.14 -9.94 9.39
C VAL A 36 -7.43 -10.57 8.86
N CYS A 37 -8.06 -9.96 7.85
CA CYS A 37 -9.35 -10.43 7.33
C CYS A 37 -9.26 -11.20 6.00
N CYS A 38 -8.07 -11.35 5.41
CA CYS A 38 -7.83 -12.05 4.14
C CYS A 38 -8.65 -11.52 2.94
N ASN A 39 -9.09 -10.26 2.98
CA ASN A 39 -9.74 -9.63 1.82
C ASN A 39 -8.72 -8.85 0.99
N PRO A 40 -8.82 -8.87 -0.35
CA PRO A 40 -7.91 -8.15 -1.25
C PRO A 40 -8.18 -6.65 -1.21
N ASN A 41 -7.13 -5.84 -1.05
CA ASN A 41 -7.21 -4.38 -1.07
C ASN A 41 -6.44 -3.87 -2.29
N ILE A 42 -7.02 -2.94 -3.03
CA ILE A 42 -6.29 -2.20 -4.06
C ILE A 42 -5.53 -1.09 -3.35
N LEU A 43 -4.20 -1.12 -3.42
CA LEU A 43 -3.34 -0.09 -2.85
C LEU A 43 -2.87 0.87 -3.94
N TYR A 44 -3.11 2.16 -3.74
CA TYR A 44 -2.56 3.23 -4.56
C TYR A 44 -1.42 3.88 -3.79
N VAL A 45 -0.19 3.64 -4.23
CA VAL A 45 1.02 4.09 -3.56
C VAL A 45 1.59 5.29 -4.31
N ARG A 46 1.90 6.34 -3.56
CA ARG A 46 2.62 7.52 -4.04
C ARG A 46 3.89 7.68 -3.23
N VAL A 47 5.01 7.85 -3.94
CA VAL A 47 6.32 8.04 -3.35
C VAL A 47 6.83 9.39 -3.80
N ASP A 48 7.16 10.25 -2.86
CA ASP A 48 7.86 11.50 -3.12
C ASP A 48 9.34 11.21 -3.44
N GLU A 49 9.83 11.65 -4.59
CA GLU A 49 11.21 11.34 -5.02
C GLU A 49 12.27 12.14 -4.25
N ASP A 50 11.89 13.26 -3.63
CA ASP A 50 12.79 14.16 -2.90
C ASP A 50 12.87 13.79 -1.41
N THR A 51 11.73 13.51 -0.78
CA THR A 51 11.64 13.20 0.65
C THR A 51 11.62 11.70 0.95
N LEU A 52 11.30 10.87 -0.04
CA LEU A 52 11.03 9.43 0.10
C LEU A 52 9.84 9.12 1.02
N ASP A 53 8.95 10.11 1.24
CA ASP A 53 7.69 9.88 1.92
C ASP A 53 6.78 8.99 1.06
N VAL A 54 6.07 8.09 1.74
CA VAL A 54 5.17 7.13 1.11
C VAL A 54 3.75 7.39 1.61
N GLU A 55 2.85 7.68 0.69
CA GLU A 55 1.41 7.75 0.94
C GLU A 55 0.72 6.55 0.30
N ILE A 56 -0.20 5.93 1.04
CA ILE A 56 -0.97 4.77 0.57
C ILE A 56 -2.45 5.03 0.79
N ASP A 57 -3.21 5.03 -0.30
CA ASP A 57 -4.67 4.96 -0.28
C ASP A 57 -5.09 3.51 -0.55
N SER A 58 -6.02 2.97 0.25
CA SER A 58 -6.55 1.61 0.07
C SER A 58 -8.03 1.64 -0.32
N GLU A 59 -8.39 0.89 -1.36
CA GLU A 59 -9.78 0.71 -1.79
C GLU A 59 -10.19 -0.78 -1.80
N TYR A 60 -11.50 -1.02 -1.80
CA TYR A 60 -12.06 -2.35 -1.99
C TYR A 60 -11.82 -2.82 -3.43
N GLU A 61 -11.43 -4.09 -3.60
CA GLU A 61 -11.52 -4.72 -4.92
C GLU A 61 -12.99 -5.15 -5.15
N GLU A 62 -13.65 -4.56 -6.14
CA GLU A 62 -15.04 -4.87 -6.52
C GLU A 62 -15.18 -6.22 -7.26
#